data_AF-A0AAD5XRA9-F1
#
_entry.id   AF-A0AAD5XRA9-F1
#
_cell.length_a   1.000
_cell.length_b   1.000
_cell.length_c   1.000
_cell.angle_alpha   90.00
_cell.angle_beta   90.00
_cell.angle_gamma   90.00
#
_symmetry.space_group_name_H-M   'P 1'
#
loop_
_entity.id
_entity.type
_entity.pdbx_description
1 polymer ?
#
loop_
_entity_poly.entity_id
_entity_poly.type
_entity_poly.pdbx_seq_one_letter_code
_entity_poly.pdbx_strand_id
1 'polypeptide(L)'
;MTHLPTGITVFSQNERSQHQNKAVALKIIKARIYDKELKKRAAEKVEVRSELPDNSWGNQIRTYVLTPYQLAKDLRTGYERKDVDNILN
;
A
#
# COMPACT_ATOMS: atom_id res chain seq x y z
N MET A 1 25.02 -18.92 6.02
CA MET A 1 25.35 -17.49 6.05
C MET A 1 24.20 -16.74 6.71
N THR A 2 24.51 -15.82 7.62
CA THR A 2 23.51 -15.12 8.44
C THR A 2 23.61 -13.63 8.19
N HIS A 3 22.49 -12.98 7.88
CA HIS A 3 22.41 -11.53 7.85
C HIS A 3 22.10 -11.01 9.26
N LEU A 4 23.12 -10.54 9.98
CA LEU A 4 23.00 -10.11 11.38
C LEU A 4 21.89 -9.07 11.62
N PRO A 5 21.74 -8.01 10.80
CA PRO A 5 20.73 -6.97 11.07
C PRO A 5 19.28 -7.45 11.00
N THR A 6 18.99 -8.45 10.15
CA THR A 6 17.61 -8.97 9.99
C THR A 6 17.39 -10.35 10.61
N GLY A 7 18.45 -10.98 11.11
CA GLY A 7 18.42 -12.36 11.63
C GLY A 7 18.21 -13.45 10.58
N ILE A 8 18.17 -13.11 9.29
CA ILE A 8 17.85 -14.08 8.22
C ILE A 8 19.04 -15.01 8.00
N THR A 9 18.83 -16.29 8.25
CA THR A 9 19.79 -17.36 7.97
C THR A 9 19.46 -18.06 6.65
N VAL A 10 20.49 -18.31 5.85
CA VAL A 10 20.38 -19.07 4.60
C VAL A 10 21.51 -20.10 4.54
N PHE A 11 21.16 -21.31 4.15
CA PHE A 11 22.07 -22.41 3.94
C PHE A 11 22.10 -22.78 2.45
N SER A 12 23.28 -23.00 1.89
CA SER A 12 23.45 -23.40 0.50
C SER A 12 24.65 -24.35 0.40
N GLN A 13 24.39 -25.58 -0.03
CA GLN A 13 25.37 -26.65 -0.25
C GLN A 13 25.23 -27.30 -1.65
N ASN A 14 24.52 -26.65 -2.57
CA ASN A 14 24.17 -27.26 -3.85
C ASN A 14 25.38 -27.45 -4.78
N GLU A 15 26.36 -26.56 -4.71
CA GLU A 15 27.51 -26.59 -5.61
C GLU A 15 28.75 -27.15 -4.93
N ARG A 16 29.65 -27.72 -5.74
CA ARG A 16 30.96 -28.19 -5.26
C ARG A 16 31.87 -27.03 -4.85
N SER A 17 31.67 -25.83 -5.41
CA SER A 17 32.49 -24.64 -5.14
C SER A 17 31.91 -23.78 -4.01
N GLN A 18 32.76 -23.44 -3.02
CA GLN A 18 32.40 -22.54 -1.92
C GLN A 18 32.00 -21.14 -2.43
N HIS A 19 32.69 -20.61 -3.44
CA HIS A 19 32.41 -19.29 -3.98
C HIS A 19 31.03 -19.23 -4.64
N GLN A 20 30.64 -20.30 -5.34
CA GLN A 20 29.32 -20.42 -5.96
C GLN A 20 28.23 -20.54 -4.90
N ASN A 21 28.42 -21.39 -3.89
CA ASN A 21 27.50 -21.50 -2.74
C ASN A 21 27.32 -20.16 -2.02
N LYS A 22 28.41 -19.39 -1.84
CA LYS A 22 28.36 -18.05 -1.24
C LYS A 22 27.57 -17.06 -2.11
N ALA A 23 27.79 -17.07 -3.44
CA ALA A 23 27.08 -16.21 -4.36
C ALA A 23 25.57 -16.52 -4.41
N VAL A 24 25.20 -17.80 -4.39
CA VAL A 24 23.80 -18.24 -4.33
C VAL A 24 23.16 -17.85 -3.00
N ALA A 25 23.83 -18.10 -1.87
CA ALA A 25 23.33 -17.70 -0.55
C ALA A 25 23.09 -16.19 -0.46
N LEU A 26 23.99 -15.36 -1.02
CA LEU A 26 23.83 -13.91 -1.09
C LEU A 26 22.61 -13.48 -1.92
N LYS A 27 22.38 -14.11 -3.08
CA LYS A 27 21.20 -13.85 -3.92
C LYS A 27 19.90 -14.14 -3.16
N ILE A 28 19.84 -15.27 -2.46
CA ILE A 28 18.68 -15.66 -1.66
C ILE A 28 18.46 -14.70 -0.48
N ILE A 29 19.53 -14.33 0.24
CA ILE A 29 19.44 -13.36 1.34
C ILE A 29 18.89 -12.03 0.82
N LYS A 30 19.40 -11.53 -0.32
CA LYS A 30 18.93 -10.28 -0.93
C LYS A 30 17.44 -10.34 -1.27
N ALA A 31 16.98 -11.43 -1.89
CA ALA A 31 15.56 -11.63 -2.21
C ALA A 31 14.69 -11.64 -0.95
N ARG A 32 15.10 -12.37 0.11
CA ARG A 32 14.37 -12.43 1.38
C ARG A 32 14.30 -11.07 2.09
N ILE A 33 15.38 -10.28 2.05
CA ILE A 33 15.40 -8.92 2.62
C ILE A 33 14.42 -8.03 1.84
N TYR A 34 14.44 -8.12 0.51
CA TYR A 34 13.52 -7.36 -0.33
C TYR A 34 12.05 -7.70 -0.04
N ASP A 35 11.72 -9.00 0.04
CA ASP A 35 10.36 -9.44 0.36
C ASP A 35 9.91 -8.97 1.74
N LYS A 36 10.81 -8.97 2.74
CA LYS A 36 10.53 -8.44 4.08
C LYS A 36 10.19 -6.96 4.04
N GLU A 37 10.95 -6.17 3.30
CA GLU A 37 10.72 -4.73 3.16
C GLU A 37 9.43 -4.44 2.37
N LEU A 38 9.15 -5.21 1.32
CA LEU A 38 7.92 -5.09 0.56
C LEU A 38 6.69 -5.38 1.43
N LYS A 39 6.74 -6.44 2.25
CA LYS A 39 5.70 -6.75 3.23
C LYS A 39 5.52 -5.66 4.26
N LYS A 40 6.62 -5.07 4.77
CA LYS A 40 6.56 -3.96 5.71
C LYS A 40 5.85 -2.75 5.11
N ARG A 41 6.22 -2.34 3.90
CA ARG A 41 5.55 -1.24 3.18
C ARG A 41 4.09 -1.54 2.87
N ALA A 42 3.77 -2.78 2.54
CA ALA A 42 2.38 -3.19 2.31
C ALA A 42 1.57 -3.10 3.60
N ALA A 43 2.11 -3.57 4.73
CA ALA A 43 1.47 -3.46 6.04
C ALA A 43 1.26 -1.99 6.45
N GLU A 44 2.27 -1.13 6.30
CA GLU A 44 2.13 0.31 6.55
C GLU A 44 1.01 0.95 5.71
N LYS A 45 0.89 0.57 4.43
CA LYS A 45 -0.20 1.04 3.56
C LYS A 45 -1.56 0.49 3.99
N VAL A 46 -1.63 -0.74 4.47
CA VAL A 46 -2.88 -1.35 4.96
C VAL A 46 -3.32 -0.69 6.25
N GLU A 47 -2.43 -0.42 7.19
CA GLU A 47 -2.73 0.33 8.43
C GLU A 47 -3.36 1.68 8.09
N VAL A 48 -2.69 2.50 7.26
CA VAL A 48 -3.22 3.79 6.80
C VAL A 48 -4.56 3.63 6.08
N ARG A 49 -4.74 2.55 5.30
CA ARG A 49 -5.98 2.33 4.55
C ARG A 49 -7.11 1.75 5.39
N SER A 50 -6.81 1.08 6.49
CA SER A 50 -7.80 0.50 7.41
C SER A 50 -8.55 1.58 8.18
N GLU A 51 -7.94 2.75 8.36
CA GLU A 51 -8.60 3.94 8.88
C GLU A 51 -9.63 4.54 7.90
N LEU A 52 -9.54 4.21 6.60
CA LEU A 52 -10.54 4.67 5.64
C LEU A 52 -11.83 3.86 5.83
N PRO A 53 -12.98 4.54 5.95
CA PRO A 53 -14.27 3.88 6.02
C PRO A 53 -14.52 3.04 4.76
N ASP A 54 -15.20 1.91 4.94
CA ASP A 54 -15.58 1.02 3.84
C ASP A 54 -16.39 1.79 2.78
N ASN A 55 -16.28 1.40 1.51
CA ASN A 55 -16.93 2.11 0.40
C ASN A 55 -18.42 1.74 0.29
N SER A 56 -19.12 1.83 1.42
CA SER A 56 -20.55 1.60 1.57
C SER A 56 -21.35 2.88 1.24
N TRP A 57 -22.63 2.72 0.90
CA TRP A 57 -23.53 3.83 0.58
C TRP A 57 -23.63 4.91 1.68
N GLY A 58 -23.32 4.57 2.93
CA GLY A 58 -23.34 5.52 4.06
C GLY A 58 -22.05 6.32 4.28
N ASN A 59 -20.94 5.96 3.62
CA ASN A 59 -19.62 6.52 3.87
C ASN A 59 -19.18 7.57 2.81
N GLN A 60 -20.15 8.25 2.21
CA GLN A 60 -19.90 9.30 1.24
C GLN A 60 -19.51 10.61 1.95
N ILE A 61 -18.43 11.27 1.50
CA ILE A 61 -18.04 12.59 2.04
C ILE A 61 -18.66 13.76 1.27
N ARG A 62 -19.10 13.54 0.04
CA ARG A 62 -19.67 14.56 -0.83
C ARG A 62 -20.63 13.95 -1.83
N THR A 63 -21.77 14.60 -2.02
CA THR A 63 -22.78 14.22 -2.99
C THR A 63 -22.83 15.26 -4.10
N TYR A 64 -22.88 14.80 -5.35
CA TYR A 64 -23.06 15.63 -6.53
C TYR A 64 -24.36 15.21 -7.23
N VAL A 65 -25.30 16.14 -7.34
CA VAL A 65 -26.53 15.99 -8.12
C VAL A 65 -26.36 16.87 -9.36
N LEU A 66 -26.48 16.28 -10.55
CA LEU A 66 -26.35 16.98 -11.82
C LEU A 66 -27.70 17.26 -12.47
N THR A 67 -28.71 16.42 -12.22
CA THR A 67 -30.06 16.54 -12.77
C THR A 67 -31.09 16.10 -11.73
N PRO A 68 -32.24 16.79 -11.58
CA PRO A 68 -32.75 17.90 -12.39
C PRO A 68 -32.21 19.29 -11.98
N TYR A 69 -31.43 19.38 -10.90
CA TYR A 69 -30.76 20.60 -10.45
C TYR A 69 -29.28 20.28 -10.17
N GLN A 70 -28.43 21.30 -10.29
CA GLN A 70 -27.01 21.19 -9.96
C GLN A 70 -26.80 21.50 -8.47
N LEU A 71 -26.27 20.53 -7.72
CA LEU A 71 -25.92 20.69 -6.31
C LEU A 71 -24.72 19.81 -5.95
N ALA A 72 -23.67 20.43 -5.42
CA ALA A 72 -22.58 19.76 -4.74
C ALA A 72 -22.71 20.04 -3.23
N LYS A 73 -22.80 18.97 -2.43
CA LYS A 73 -22.91 19.07 -0.98
C LYS A 73 -21.82 18.25 -0.29
N ASP A 74 -21.00 18.89 0.54
CA ASP A 74 -20.04 18.21 1.40
C ASP A 74 -20.74 17.77 2.69
N LEU A 75 -20.82 16.46 2.92
CA LEU A 75 -21.57 15.88 4.04
C LEU A 75 -20.86 16.03 5.39
N ARG A 76 -19.57 16.40 5.40
CA ARG A 76 -18.80 16.60 6.64
C ARG A 76 -18.96 18.01 7.19
N THR A 77 -19.06 18.99 6.30
CA THR A 77 -19.16 20.42 6.65
C THR A 77 -20.57 20.97 6.49
N GLY A 78 -21.44 20.26 5.77
CA GLY A 78 -22.78 20.71 5.41
C GLY A 78 -22.79 21.78 4.31
N TYR A 79 -21.64 22.24 3.84
CA TYR A 79 -21.53 23.28 2.82
C TYR A 79 -22.07 22.80 1.47
N GLU A 80 -22.85 23.66 0.83
CA GLU A 80 -23.48 23.39 -0.46
C GLU A 80 -23.18 24.48 -1.49
N ARG A 81 -23.03 24.06 -2.75
CA ARG A 81 -22.80 24.95 -3.89
C ARG A 81 -23.57 24.44 -5.11
N LYS A 82 -24.16 25.37 -5.85
CA LYS A 82 -24.97 25.06 -7.06
C LYS A 82 -24.15 25.00 -8.35
N ASP A 83 -22.96 25.58 -8.35
CA ASP A 83 -22.03 25.58 -9.48
C ASP A 83 -21.20 24.29 -9.49
N VAL A 84 -21.81 23.19 -9.93
CA VAL A 84 -21.18 21.85 -9.92
C VAL A 84 -20.11 21.73 -11.00
N ASP A 85 -20.33 22.34 -12.17
CA ASP A 85 -19.41 22.25 -13.29
C ASP A 85 -18.05 22.86 -12.95
N ASN A 86 -18.02 23.96 -12.18
CA ASN A 86 -16.78 24.57 -11.69
C ASN A 86 -16.08 23.74 -10.59
N ILE A 87 -16.78 22.83 -9.90
CA ILE A 87 -16.17 21.95 -8.89
C ILE A 87 -15.53 20.71 -9.52
N LEU A 88 -16.04 20.29 -10.67
CA LEU A 88 -15.59 19.08 -11.36
C LEU A 88 -14.48 19.32 -12.39
N ASN A 89 -14.25 20.56 -12.80
CA ASN A 89 -13.16 20.98 -13.70
C ASN A 89 -11.89 21.33 -12.94
#